data_AF-A0A941E9F0-F1
#
_entry.id   AF-A0A941E9F0-F1
#
_cell.length_a   1.000
_cell.length_b   1.000
_cell.length_c   1.000
_cell.angle_alpha   90.00
_cell.angle_beta   90.00
_cell.angle_gamma   90.00
#
_symmetry.space_group_name_H-M   'P 1'
#
loop_
_entity.id
_entity.type
_entity.pdbx_description
1 polymer ?
#
loop_
_entity_poly.entity_id
_entity_poly.type
_entity_poly.pdbx_seq_one_letter_code
_entity_poly.pdbx_strand_id
1 'polypeptide(L)'
;MPTPTRPEPTLAPTRPAVPAASTPEALAARRALKAVRAEVAKAVVGQDAAVTGMVIALLSQGHVLLEGVPGVAKTLLVRALSAAVSLDTKRVQFTPDLMPGDITGSLIYDARTAEFSFREGPVFTNLLLADEINRTPPKTQAALLEAMEERQVSVDGEPRP
;
A
#
# COMPACT_ATOMS: atom_id res chain seq x y z
N MET A 1 -35.67 -7.56 60.25
CA MET A 1 -34.41 -8.07 59.67
C MET A 1 -34.73 -8.59 58.27
N PRO A 2 -34.56 -7.80 57.19
CA PRO A 2 -34.70 -8.30 55.83
C PRO A 2 -33.39 -8.94 55.36
N THR A 3 -33.48 -10.11 54.73
CA THR A 3 -32.39 -10.90 54.16
C THR A 3 -31.73 -10.17 52.97
N PRO A 4 -30.40 -10.13 52.83
CA PRO A 4 -29.77 -9.51 51.67
C PRO A 4 -29.93 -10.42 50.43
N THR A 5 -30.58 -9.90 49.39
CA THR A 5 -30.62 -10.49 48.05
C THR A 5 -29.23 -10.45 47.41
N ARG A 6 -28.74 -11.61 47.00
CA ARG A 6 -27.45 -11.78 46.31
C ARG A 6 -27.54 -11.17 44.90
N PRO A 7 -26.57 -10.36 44.43
CA PRO A 7 -26.59 -9.83 43.08
C PRO A 7 -26.37 -10.97 42.06
N GLU A 8 -27.20 -10.99 41.02
CA GLU A 8 -27.06 -11.91 39.88
C GLU A 8 -25.74 -11.68 39.14
N PRO A 9 -25.08 -12.73 38.63
CA PRO A 9 -23.86 -12.57 37.86
C PRO A 9 -24.19 -11.94 36.49
N THR A 10 -23.73 -10.71 36.27
CA THR A 10 -23.70 -10.06 34.96
C THR A 10 -22.99 -10.98 33.96
N LEU A 11 -23.74 -11.48 32.98
CA LEU A 11 -23.21 -12.21 31.82
C LEU A 11 -22.17 -11.33 31.13
N ALA A 12 -20.90 -11.74 31.21
CA ALA A 12 -19.82 -11.09 30.46
C ALA A 12 -20.13 -11.18 28.96
N PRO A 13 -19.82 -10.13 28.16
CA PRO A 13 -20.01 -10.20 26.72
C PRO A 13 -19.17 -11.35 26.15
N THR A 14 -19.85 -12.29 25.49
CA THR A 14 -19.20 -13.38 24.77
C THR A 14 -18.29 -12.75 23.72
N ARG A 15 -16.96 -12.88 23.89
CA ARG A 15 -16.01 -12.51 22.83
C ARG A 15 -16.45 -13.24 21.56
N PRO A 16 -16.61 -12.56 20.41
CA PRO A 16 -16.92 -13.26 19.18
C PRO A 16 -15.84 -14.33 18.97
N ALA A 17 -16.27 -15.58 18.87
CA ALA A 17 -15.40 -16.70 18.58
C ALA A 17 -14.73 -16.39 17.23
N VAL A 18 -13.41 -16.27 17.22
CA VAL A 18 -12.65 -16.22 15.96
C VAL A 18 -13.02 -17.49 15.20
N PRO A 19 -13.63 -17.40 14.00
CA PRO A 19 -14.05 -18.58 13.28
C PRO A 19 -12.82 -19.47 13.04
N ALA A 20 -12.98 -20.76 13.29
CA ALA A 20 -11.92 -21.75 13.32
C ALA A 20 -10.98 -21.62 12.12
N ALA A 21 -9.67 -21.61 12.39
CA ALA A 21 -8.58 -21.46 11.43
C ALA A 21 -8.39 -22.66 10.46
N SER A 22 -9.48 -23.28 10.01
CA SER A 22 -9.47 -24.59 9.34
C SER A 22 -10.34 -24.68 8.08
N THR A 23 -10.78 -23.57 7.48
CA THR A 23 -11.42 -23.64 6.17
C THR A 23 -10.38 -23.98 5.07
N PRO A 24 -10.76 -24.73 4.03
CA PRO A 24 -9.87 -25.02 2.89
C PRO A 24 -9.28 -23.74 2.26
N GLU A 25 -10.07 -22.69 2.18
CA GLU A 25 -9.65 -21.37 1.68
C GLU A 25 -8.57 -20.73 2.56
N ALA A 26 -8.74 -20.75 3.89
CA ALA A 26 -7.73 -20.23 4.81
C ALA A 26 -6.41 -21.01 4.72
N LEU A 27 -6.48 -22.33 4.50
CA LEU A 27 -5.29 -23.16 4.27
C LEU A 27 -4.61 -22.83 2.93
N ALA A 28 -5.39 -22.61 1.86
CA ALA A 28 -4.88 -22.21 0.55
C ALA A 28 -4.21 -20.82 0.62
N ALA A 29 -4.86 -19.84 1.24
CA ALA A 29 -4.28 -18.51 1.48
C ALA A 29 -2.97 -18.59 2.27
N ARG A 30 -2.92 -19.38 3.36
CA ARG A 30 -1.69 -19.60 4.13
C ARG A 30 -0.56 -20.20 3.29
N ARG A 31 -0.87 -21.13 2.37
CA ARG A 31 0.12 -21.70 1.44
C ARG A 31 0.63 -20.65 0.45
N ALA A 32 -0.27 -19.87 -0.14
CA ALA A 32 0.09 -18.78 -1.06
C ALA A 32 1.00 -17.74 -0.39
N LEU A 33 0.66 -17.30 0.84
CA LEU A 33 1.50 -16.35 1.59
C LEU A 33 2.89 -16.90 1.91
N LYS A 34 2.98 -18.19 2.24
CA LYS A 34 4.28 -18.85 2.43
C LYS A 34 5.08 -18.91 1.12
N ALA A 35 4.41 -19.18 0.00
CA ALA A 35 5.06 -19.21 -1.31
C ALA A 35 5.61 -17.84 -1.70
N VAL A 36 4.82 -16.76 -1.56
CA VAL A 36 5.29 -15.38 -1.80
C VAL A 36 6.50 -15.05 -0.94
N ARG A 37 6.47 -15.36 0.37
CA ARG A 37 7.61 -15.10 1.25
C ARG A 37 8.86 -15.89 0.82
N ALA A 38 8.69 -17.15 0.41
CA ALA A 38 9.80 -17.98 -0.07
C ALA A 38 10.40 -17.43 -1.38
N GLU A 39 9.58 -16.92 -2.29
CA GLU A 39 10.07 -16.26 -3.51
C GLU A 39 10.86 -14.99 -3.20
N VAL A 40 10.36 -14.12 -2.33
CA VAL A 40 11.07 -12.89 -1.93
C VAL A 40 12.40 -13.20 -1.23
N ALA A 41 12.44 -14.26 -0.41
CA ALA A 41 13.64 -14.69 0.31
C ALA A 41 14.79 -15.13 -0.61
N LYS A 42 14.53 -15.45 -1.89
CA LYS A 42 15.58 -15.75 -2.87
C LYS A 42 16.42 -14.52 -3.22
N ALA A 43 15.86 -13.32 -3.11
CA ALA A 43 16.52 -12.06 -3.47
C ALA A 43 16.91 -11.21 -2.24
N VAL A 44 16.16 -11.31 -1.14
CA VAL A 44 16.38 -10.48 0.06
C VAL A 44 16.47 -11.34 1.31
N VAL A 45 17.59 -11.23 2.03
CA VAL A 45 17.86 -11.98 3.26
C VAL A 45 17.70 -11.09 4.49
N GLY A 46 17.13 -11.63 5.56
CA GLY A 46 17.07 -10.98 6.88
C GLY A 46 16.02 -9.88 7.02
N GLN A 47 15.03 -9.81 6.13
CA GLN A 47 13.96 -8.79 6.14
C GLN A 47 12.55 -9.38 6.36
N ASP A 48 12.43 -10.53 7.03
CA ASP A 48 11.16 -11.26 7.20
C ASP A 48 10.03 -10.42 7.78
N ALA A 49 10.33 -9.56 8.76
CA ALA A 49 9.35 -8.67 9.38
C ALA A 49 8.83 -7.62 8.38
N ALA A 50 9.72 -7.02 7.59
CA ALA A 50 9.34 -6.04 6.57
C ALA A 50 8.52 -6.70 5.45
N VAL A 51 8.93 -7.88 4.96
CA VAL A 51 8.16 -8.67 3.99
C VAL A 51 6.74 -8.93 4.51
N THR A 52 6.63 -9.37 5.77
CA THR A 52 5.33 -9.68 6.39
C THR A 52 4.45 -8.42 6.48
N GLY A 53 5.00 -7.29 6.93
CA GLY A 53 4.28 -6.01 7.00
C GLY A 53 3.81 -5.53 5.63
N MET A 54 4.64 -5.65 4.59
CA MET A 54 4.28 -5.28 3.22
C MET A 54 3.18 -6.17 2.64
N VAL A 55 3.23 -7.48 2.91
CA VAL A 55 2.18 -8.41 2.48
C VAL A 55 0.85 -8.09 3.19
N ILE A 56 0.89 -7.79 4.49
CA ILE A 56 -0.30 -7.37 5.24
C ILE A 56 -0.88 -6.09 4.62
N ALA A 57 -0.04 -5.07 4.40
CA ALA A 57 -0.48 -3.81 3.80
C ALA A 57 -1.08 -4.00 2.41
N LEU A 58 -0.47 -4.85 1.57
CA LEU A 58 -1.01 -5.15 0.24
C LEU A 58 -2.41 -5.79 0.33
N LEU A 59 -2.61 -6.76 1.21
CA LEU A 59 -3.90 -7.44 1.38
C LEU A 59 -4.98 -6.54 2.01
N SER A 60 -4.57 -5.60 2.87
CA SER A 60 -5.47 -4.64 3.49
C SER A 60 -5.63 -3.36 2.68
N GLN A 61 -5.04 -3.27 1.48
CA GLN A 61 -5.02 -2.06 0.65
C GLN A 61 -4.49 -0.83 1.41
N GLY A 62 -3.47 -1.03 2.24
CA GLY A 62 -2.79 0.00 3.00
C GLY A 62 -1.45 0.41 2.38
N HIS A 63 -0.82 1.40 3.00
CA HIS A 63 0.45 1.94 2.57
C HIS A 63 1.54 1.71 3.62
N VAL A 64 2.79 1.58 3.18
CA VAL A 64 3.93 1.31 4.06
C VAL A 64 4.96 2.42 3.92
N LEU A 65 5.36 2.99 5.05
CA LEU A 65 6.53 3.86 5.14
C LEU A 65 7.75 3.02 5.56
N LEU A 66 8.74 2.90 4.67
CA LEU A 66 9.95 2.10 4.91
C LEU A 66 11.11 2.99 5.40
N GLU A 67 11.23 3.12 6.72
CA GLU A 67 12.32 3.85 7.37
C GLU A 67 13.56 2.99 7.60
N GLY A 68 14.73 3.62 7.74
CA GLY A 68 16.00 2.93 7.93
C GLY A 68 17.14 3.53 7.10
N VAL A 69 18.37 3.14 7.40
CA VAL A 69 19.57 3.68 6.78
C VAL A 69 19.67 3.34 5.28
N PRO A 70 20.34 4.18 4.45
CA PRO A 70 20.61 3.85 3.06
C PRO A 70 21.35 2.52 2.92
N GLY A 71 21.08 1.79 1.83
CA GLY A 71 21.80 0.55 1.51
C GLY A 71 21.20 -0.74 2.08
N VAL A 72 20.10 -0.70 2.84
CA VAL A 72 19.45 -1.91 3.42
C VAL A 72 18.48 -2.63 2.46
N ALA A 73 18.77 -2.58 1.15
CA ALA A 73 18.02 -3.28 0.11
C ALA A 73 16.49 -3.00 0.06
N LYS A 74 16.00 -1.86 0.57
CA LYS A 74 14.55 -1.51 0.57
C LYS A 74 13.95 -1.52 -0.83
N THR A 75 14.64 -0.94 -1.80
CA THR A 75 14.21 -0.94 -3.20
C THR A 75 14.20 -2.36 -3.78
N LEU A 76 15.17 -3.20 -3.44
CA LEU A 76 15.22 -4.60 -3.88
C LEU A 76 14.07 -5.41 -3.27
N LEU A 77 13.77 -5.18 -1.99
CA LEU A 77 12.66 -5.80 -1.27
C LEU A 77 11.32 -5.53 -1.96
N VAL A 78 11.04 -4.27 -2.30
CA VAL A 78 9.80 -3.86 -2.98
C VAL A 78 9.71 -4.49 -4.38
N ARG A 79 10.81 -4.47 -5.14
CA ARG A 79 10.86 -5.08 -6.47
C ARG A 79 10.69 -6.60 -6.42
N ALA A 80 11.32 -7.27 -5.46
CA ALA A 80 11.19 -8.71 -5.27
C ALA A 80 9.75 -9.10 -4.90
N LEU A 81 9.11 -8.33 -4.01
CA LEU A 81 7.71 -8.57 -3.65
C LEU A 81 6.79 -8.39 -4.87
N SER A 82 6.89 -7.25 -5.57
CA SER A 82 6.12 -6.97 -6.79
C SER A 82 6.24 -8.11 -7.82
N ALA A 83 7.48 -8.55 -8.09
CA ALA A 83 7.74 -9.64 -9.02
C ALA A 83 7.13 -10.97 -8.54
N ALA A 84 7.20 -11.28 -7.24
CA ALA A 84 6.63 -12.49 -6.66
C ALA A 84 5.09 -12.56 -6.75
N VAL A 85 4.41 -11.41 -6.81
CA VAL A 85 2.95 -11.33 -6.95
C VAL A 85 2.47 -10.87 -8.34
N SER A 86 3.39 -10.64 -9.28
CA SER A 86 3.09 -10.23 -10.66
C SER A 86 2.20 -8.98 -10.75
N LEU A 87 2.52 -7.94 -9.96
CA LEU A 87 1.81 -6.68 -9.95
C LEU A 87 2.51 -5.62 -10.81
N ASP A 88 1.73 -4.76 -11.48
CA ASP A 88 2.29 -3.58 -12.12
C ASP A 88 2.92 -2.69 -11.06
N THR A 89 4.12 -2.20 -11.35
CA THR A 89 4.90 -1.45 -10.39
C THR A 89 5.60 -0.30 -11.06
N LYS A 90 5.41 0.89 -10.51
CA LYS A 90 6.12 2.10 -10.93
C LYS A 90 7.03 2.56 -9.80
N ARG A 91 8.13 3.21 -10.15
CA ARG A 91 9.09 3.77 -9.20
C ARG A 91 9.26 5.25 -9.49
N VAL A 92 9.21 6.06 -8.44
CA VAL A 92 9.47 7.49 -8.49
C VAL A 92 10.55 7.83 -7.48
N GLN A 93 11.54 8.57 -7.94
CA GLN A 93 12.54 9.18 -7.07
C GLN A 93 12.07 10.58 -6.75
N PHE A 94 11.81 10.88 -5.48
CA PHE A 94 11.39 12.20 -5.05
C PHE A 94 12.58 13.17 -5.07
N THR A 95 12.39 14.32 -5.72
CA THR A 95 13.39 15.37 -5.92
C THR A 95 12.77 16.73 -5.58
N PRO A 96 13.60 17.77 -5.31
CA PRO A 96 13.09 19.11 -5.00
C PRO A 96 12.27 19.75 -6.12
N ASP A 97 12.49 19.32 -7.37
CA ASP A 97 11.89 19.92 -8.57
C ASP A 97 10.59 19.23 -9.00
N LEU A 98 10.25 18.10 -8.38
CA LEU A 98 9.06 17.33 -8.71
C LEU A 98 7.78 18.13 -8.44
N MET A 99 6.89 18.18 -9.44
CA MET A 99 5.60 18.85 -9.36
C MET A 99 4.47 17.84 -9.05
N PRO A 100 3.32 18.29 -8.51
CA PRO A 100 2.17 17.43 -8.28
C PRO A 100 1.76 16.61 -9.52
N GLY A 101 1.70 17.25 -10.69
CA GLY A 101 1.33 16.60 -11.96
C GLY A 101 2.33 15.54 -12.45
N ASP A 102 3.56 15.54 -11.96
CA ASP A 102 4.52 14.47 -12.26
C ASP A 102 4.21 13.18 -11.47
N ILE A 103 3.39 13.29 -10.41
CA ILE A 103 2.93 12.17 -9.57
C ILE A 103 1.52 11.75 -9.99
N THR A 104 0.61 12.71 -10.09
CA THR A 104 -0.81 12.50 -10.36
C THR A 104 -1.15 12.45 -11.85
N GLY A 105 -0.23 12.84 -12.74
CA GLY A 105 -0.50 12.96 -14.17
C GLY A 105 -0.88 14.38 -14.58
N SER A 106 -0.88 14.63 -15.89
CA SER A 106 -1.15 15.95 -16.44
C SER A 106 -1.80 15.87 -17.82
N LEU A 107 -2.48 16.95 -18.22
CA LEU A 107 -3.00 17.11 -19.58
C LEU A 107 -1.86 17.57 -20.49
N ILE A 108 -1.66 16.83 -21.58
CA ILE A 108 -0.68 17.13 -22.61
C ILE A 108 -1.42 17.53 -23.88
N TYR A 109 -1.09 18.70 -24.39
CA TYR A 109 -1.59 19.16 -25.68
C TYR A 109 -0.87 18.42 -26.83
N ASP A 110 -1.61 17.69 -27.66
CA ASP A 110 -1.09 17.11 -28.90
C ASP A 110 -1.34 18.11 -30.05
N ALA A 111 -0.26 18.72 -30.54
CA ALA A 111 -0.32 19.69 -31.63
C ALA A 111 -0.82 19.12 -32.96
N ARG A 112 -0.81 17.79 -33.14
CA ARG A 112 -1.31 17.13 -34.37
C ARG A 112 -2.83 17.03 -34.39
N THR A 113 -3.44 16.79 -33.24
CA THR A 113 -4.90 16.67 -33.09
C THR A 113 -5.54 17.97 -32.59
N ALA A 114 -4.75 18.90 -32.07
CA ALA A 114 -5.20 20.10 -31.37
C ALA A 114 -6.07 19.80 -30.13
N GLU A 115 -5.83 18.65 -29.50
CA GLU A 115 -6.58 18.17 -28.34
C GLU A 115 -5.67 18.02 -27.11
N PHE A 116 -6.27 18.17 -25.92
CA PHE A 116 -5.64 17.83 -24.65
C PHE A 116 -5.89 16.35 -24.34
N SER A 117 -4.82 15.60 -24.11
CA SER A 117 -4.86 14.19 -23.73
C SER A 117 -4.31 14.01 -22.32
N PHE A 118 -5.00 13.23 -21.49
CA PHE A 118 -4.51 12.93 -20.15
C PHE A 118 -3.38 11.90 -20.21
N ARG A 119 -2.23 12.27 -19.63
CA ARG A 119 -1.13 11.34 -19.39
C ARG A 119 -1.11 10.96 -17.93
N GLU A 120 -1.38 9.69 -17.67
CA GLU A 120 -1.33 9.10 -16.35
C GLU A 120 0.03 9.30 -15.69
N GLY A 121 -0.02 9.71 -14.43
CA GLY A 121 1.14 9.75 -13.56
C GLY A 121 1.59 8.36 -13.09
N PRO A 122 2.66 8.30 -12.30
CA PRO A 122 3.14 7.08 -11.68
C PRO A 122 2.21 6.48 -10.63
N VAL A 123 1.25 7.24 -10.08
CA VAL A 123 0.25 6.70 -9.13
C VAL A 123 -0.71 5.70 -9.74
N PHE A 124 -0.90 5.71 -11.07
CA PHE A 124 -1.70 4.71 -11.80
C PHE A 124 -0.90 3.41 -11.95
N THR A 125 -0.90 2.60 -10.89
CA THR A 125 -0.19 1.32 -10.80
C THR A 125 -0.71 0.52 -9.61
N ASN A 126 -0.41 -0.77 -9.53
CA ASN A 126 -0.78 -1.58 -8.35
C ASN A 126 0.16 -1.32 -7.17
N LEU A 127 1.45 -1.07 -7.45
CA LEU A 127 2.46 -0.78 -6.43
C LEU A 127 3.32 0.40 -6.87
N LEU A 128 3.32 1.47 -6.07
CA LEU A 128 4.20 2.61 -6.26
C LEU A 128 5.34 2.60 -5.24
N LEU A 129 6.58 2.54 -5.72
CA LEU A 129 7.76 2.81 -4.90
C LEU A 129 8.11 4.30 -4.97
N ALA A 130 7.82 5.04 -3.91
CA ALA A 130 8.22 6.44 -3.74
C ALA A 130 9.48 6.54 -2.88
N ASP A 131 10.65 6.66 -3.52
CA ASP A 131 11.93 6.79 -2.83
C ASP A 131 12.17 8.26 -2.42
N GLU A 132 12.70 8.48 -1.21
CA GLU A 132 13.09 9.80 -0.68
C GLU A 132 11.95 10.84 -0.64
N ILE A 133 10.75 10.42 -0.25
CA ILE A 133 9.55 11.29 -0.16
C ILE A 133 9.79 12.64 0.54
N ASN A 134 10.72 12.65 1.50
CA ASN A 134 11.15 13.82 2.25
C ASN A 134 11.94 14.88 1.45
N ARG A 135 12.32 14.60 0.19
CA ARG A 135 13.09 15.53 -0.67
C ARG A 135 12.23 16.42 -1.56
N THR A 136 10.93 16.21 -1.64
CA THR A 136 10.04 17.03 -2.50
C THR A 136 9.30 18.11 -1.71
N PRO A 137 8.82 19.20 -2.34
CA PRO A 137 8.05 20.23 -1.66
C PRO A 137 6.74 19.69 -1.04
N PRO A 138 6.21 20.31 0.03
CA PRO A 138 4.99 19.85 0.71
C PRO A 138 3.79 19.67 -0.23
N LYS A 139 3.65 20.53 -1.24
CA LYS A 139 2.56 20.43 -2.23
C LYS A 139 2.58 19.13 -3.03
N THR A 140 3.75 18.61 -3.36
CA THR A 140 3.90 17.37 -4.15
C THR A 140 3.69 16.14 -3.26
N GLN A 141 4.13 16.21 -2.00
CA GLN A 141 3.79 15.18 -1.00
C GLN A 141 2.28 15.12 -0.76
N ALA A 142 1.63 16.27 -0.60
CA ALA A 142 0.19 16.36 -0.39
C ALA A 142 -0.58 15.72 -1.55
N ALA A 143 -0.19 15.97 -2.81
CA ALA A 143 -0.82 15.36 -3.97
C ALA A 143 -0.71 13.82 -3.98
N LEU A 144 0.43 13.26 -3.54
CA LEU A 144 0.58 11.81 -3.36
C LEU A 144 -0.37 11.30 -2.27
N LEU A 145 -0.39 11.96 -1.10
CA LEU A 145 -1.20 11.56 0.04
C LEU A 145 -2.70 11.66 -0.24
N GLU A 146 -3.13 12.67 -0.99
CA GLU A 146 -4.51 12.82 -1.47
C GLU A 146 -4.89 11.65 -2.36
N ALA A 147 -4.05 11.28 -3.32
CA ALA A 147 -4.27 10.11 -4.17
C ALA A 147 -4.31 8.80 -3.37
N MET A 148 -3.55 8.70 -2.28
CA MET A 148 -3.56 7.54 -1.38
C MET A 148 -4.87 7.45 -0.57
N GLU A 149 -5.37 8.56 -0.06
CA GLU A 149 -6.58 8.61 0.76
C GLU A 149 -7.84 8.41 -0.10
N GLU A 150 -7.94 9.16 -1.20
CA GLU A 150 -9.12 9.16 -2.08
C GLU A 150 -9.14 7.96 -3.03
N ARG A 151 -7.99 7.30 -3.23
CA ARG A 151 -7.81 6.19 -4.20
C ARG A 151 -8.21 6.55 -5.62
N GLN A 152 -8.12 7.84 -5.94
CA GLN A 152 -8.36 8.42 -7.25
C GLN A 152 -7.59 9.73 -7.33
N VAL A 153 -7.42 10.24 -8.54
CA VAL A 153 -6.83 11.55 -8.80
C VAL A 153 -7.88 12.43 -9.48
N SER A 154 -7.99 13.68 -9.06
CA SER A 154 -8.77 14.68 -9.80
C SER A 154 -7.86 15.57 -10.64
N VAL A 155 -8.07 15.62 -11.95
CA VAL A 155 -7.34 16.51 -12.86
C VAL A 155 -8.34 17.33 -13.66
N ASP A 156 -8.23 18.65 -13.57
CA ASP A 156 -9.12 19.62 -14.23
C ASP A 156 -10.62 19.40 -13.94
N GLY A 157 -10.94 18.99 -12.70
CA GLY A 157 -12.31 18.71 -12.27
C GLY A 157 -12.86 17.34 -12.66
N GLU A 158 -12.11 16.53 -13.43
CA GLU A 158 -12.50 15.16 -13.74
C GLU A 158 -11.78 14.14 -12.83
N PRO A 159 -12.52 13.25 -12.14
CA PRO A 159 -11.94 12.16 -11.38
C PRO A 159 -11.40 11.07 -12.31
N ARG A 160 -10.22 10.54 -11.97
CA ARG A 160 -9.51 9.45 -12.63
C ARG A 160 -9.22 8.36 -11.58
N PRO A 161 -9.84 7.18 -11.67
CA PRO A 161 -9.61 6.08 -10.72
C PRO A 161 -8.24 5.42 -10.89
#